data_AF-A0A7S0TE97-F1
#
_entry.id   AF-A0A7S0TE97-F1
#
_cell.length_a   1.000
_cell.length_b   1.000
_cell.length_c   1.000
_cell.angle_alpha   90.00
_cell.angle_beta   90.00
_cell.angle_gamma   90.00
#
_symmetry.space_group_name_H-M   'P 1'
#
loop_
_entity.id
_entity.type
_entity.pdbx_description
1 polymer ?
#
loop_
_entity_poly.entity_id
_entity_poly.type
_entity_poly.pdbx_seq_one_letter_code
_entity_poly.pdbx_strand_id
1 'polypeptide(L)'
;MEIFGVLGIAVQQCASYLVFVTERLHAATLPQGEVYRAVDVELREIGKTVKRGPVEESRRAIEERMLSEMLDTSSLLFSYDFDVTHTQQRLSDLDKHISSDPDDRSGLWERFTERELSYVWNKTILEPFESVGPTRITLPVVCGFVQQVSVVVPTGTAVLSLISRRNWRRAGYRYMSRGVDESGAAS
;
A
#
# COMPACT_ATOMS: atom_id res chain seq x y z
N MET A 1 10.19 -14.47 -15.00
CA MET A 1 9.86 -13.26 -14.24
C MET A 1 8.79 -13.65 -13.25
N GLU A 2 9.12 -13.59 -11.97
CA GLU A 2 8.18 -13.90 -10.88
C GLU A 2 7.56 -12.60 -10.39
N ILE A 3 6.26 -12.61 -10.07
CA ILE A 3 5.52 -11.44 -9.62
C ILE A 3 5.08 -11.71 -8.18
N PHE A 4 5.51 -10.88 -7.25
CA PHE A 4 5.23 -11.05 -5.82
C PHE A 4 3.88 -10.46 -5.42
N GLY A 5 3.35 -9.51 -6.19
CA GLY A 5 2.02 -8.96 -5.96
C GLY A 5 1.70 -7.80 -6.90
N VAL A 6 0.42 -7.51 -7.05
CA VAL A 6 -0.09 -6.40 -7.84
C VAL A 6 -0.47 -5.27 -6.90
N LEU A 7 0.11 -4.09 -7.13
CA LEU A 7 -0.19 -2.88 -6.37
C LEU A 7 -1.45 -2.18 -6.90
N GLY A 8 -1.74 -2.30 -8.19
CA GLY A 8 -2.94 -1.74 -8.78
C GLY A 8 -2.78 -1.33 -10.25
N ILE A 9 -3.75 -0.56 -10.74
CA ILE A 9 -3.73 0.06 -12.07
C ILE A 9 -3.68 1.58 -11.88
N ALA A 10 -2.59 2.19 -12.32
CA ALA A 10 -2.44 3.64 -12.34
C ALA A 10 -2.98 4.20 -13.66
N VAL A 11 -4.15 4.84 -13.61
CA VAL A 11 -4.77 5.49 -14.77
C VAL A 11 -4.23 6.93 -14.86
N GLN A 12 -3.44 7.22 -15.89
CA GLN A 12 -2.94 8.57 -16.21
C GLN A 12 -3.62 9.14 -17.46
N GLN A 13 -3.30 10.37 -17.83
CA GLN A 13 -3.94 11.04 -18.97
C GLN A 13 -3.54 10.40 -20.30
N CYS A 14 -2.28 9.96 -20.45
CA CYS A 14 -1.77 9.42 -21.71
C CYS A 14 -1.84 7.88 -21.78
N ALA A 15 -1.75 7.20 -20.65
CA ALA A 15 -1.74 5.74 -20.58
C ALA A 15 -2.21 5.21 -19.22
N SER A 16 -2.60 3.94 -19.18
CA SER A 16 -2.83 3.21 -17.94
C SER A 16 -1.69 2.23 -17.71
N TYR A 17 -1.20 2.12 -16.48
CA TYR A 17 -0.08 1.25 -16.13
C TYR A 17 -0.50 0.21 -15.09
N LEU A 18 -0.17 -1.05 -15.34
CA LEU A 18 -0.17 -2.09 -14.32
C LEU A 18 1.06 -1.90 -13.44
N VAL A 19 0.85 -1.79 -12.13
CA VAL A 19 1.92 -1.62 -11.14
C VAL A 19 2.04 -2.90 -10.33
N PHE A 20 3.21 -3.53 -10.33
CA PHE A 20 3.42 -4.80 -9.64
C PHE A 20 4.84 -4.93 -9.09
N VAL A 21 4.98 -5.75 -8.04
CA VAL A 21 6.24 -5.97 -7.33
C VAL A 21 6.99 -7.15 -7.96
N THR A 22 8.22 -6.90 -8.38
CA THR A 22 9.13 -7.86 -9.02
C THR A 22 10.19 -8.39 -8.06
N GLU A 23 10.56 -7.60 -7.05
CA GLU A 23 11.47 -8.00 -5.99
C GLU A 23 10.97 -7.53 -4.63
N ARG A 24 11.11 -8.40 -3.62
CA ARG A 24 10.76 -8.09 -2.23
C ARG A 24 11.88 -8.51 -1.29
N LEU A 25 12.04 -7.75 -0.21
CA LEU A 25 12.93 -8.07 0.90
C LEU A 25 12.10 -8.43 2.14
N HIS A 26 12.43 -9.55 2.78
CA HIS A 26 11.88 -9.87 4.10
C HIS A 26 12.40 -8.84 5.12
N ALA A 27 11.48 -8.12 5.75
CA ALA A 27 11.81 -6.96 6.59
C ALA A 27 11.62 -7.23 8.09
N ALA A 28 10.60 -7.99 8.47
CA ALA A 28 10.34 -8.36 9.87
C ALA A 28 9.45 -9.59 9.97
N THR A 29 9.61 -10.36 11.05
CA THR A 29 8.73 -11.47 11.40
C THR A 29 7.97 -11.10 12.67
N LEU A 30 6.67 -10.93 12.56
CA LEU A 30 5.78 -10.65 13.69
C LEU A 30 4.99 -11.91 14.06
N PRO A 31 4.39 -11.98 15.26
CA PRO A 31 3.54 -13.10 15.64
C PRO A 31 2.38 -13.39 14.68
N GLN A 32 1.88 -12.37 13.97
CA GLN A 32 0.76 -12.47 13.04
C GLN A 32 1.18 -12.89 11.63
N GLY A 33 2.47 -12.83 11.30
CA GLY A 33 2.98 -13.13 9.97
C GLY A 33 4.17 -12.28 9.57
N GLU A 34 4.51 -12.36 8.29
CA GLU A 34 5.75 -11.80 7.76
C GLU A 34 5.52 -10.46 7.07
N VAL A 35 6.41 -9.50 7.33
CA VAL A 35 6.38 -8.18 6.69
C VAL A 35 7.48 -8.09 5.64
N TYR A 36 7.10 -7.65 4.46
CA TYR A 36 7.95 -7.50 3.30
C TYR A 36 8.04 -6.04 2.88
N ARG A 37 9.20 -5.67 2.34
CA ARG A 37 9.45 -4.41 1.68
C ARG A 37 9.50 -4.66 0.18
N ALA A 38 8.76 -3.88 -0.61
CA ALA A 38 8.94 -3.88 -2.06
C ALA A 38 10.30 -3.24 -2.38
N VAL A 39 11.16 -3.98 -3.08
CA VAL A 39 12.49 -3.51 -3.49
C VAL A 39 12.44 -3.00 -4.91
N ASP A 40 11.83 -3.78 -5.79
CA ASP A 40 11.67 -3.44 -7.19
C ASP A 40 10.19 -3.49 -7.57
N VAL A 41 9.74 -2.44 -8.25
CA VAL A 41 8.36 -2.25 -8.66
C VAL A 41 8.36 -1.82 -10.12
N GLU A 42 7.78 -2.66 -10.97
CA GLU A 42 7.70 -2.38 -12.40
C GLU A 42 6.35 -1.77 -12.79
N LEU A 43 6.42 -0.92 -13.81
CA LEU A 43 5.30 -0.28 -14.48
C LEU A 43 5.17 -0.88 -15.87
N ARG A 44 3.98 -1.36 -16.22
CA ARG A 44 3.72 -1.86 -17.58
C ARG A 44 2.47 -1.26 -18.17
N GLU A 45 2.61 -0.62 -19.34
CA GLU A 45 1.47 -0.04 -20.05
C GLU A 45 0.42 -1.11 -20.38
N ILE A 46 -0.83 -0.82 -20.05
CA ILE A 46 -2.01 -1.61 -20.39
C ILE A 46 -2.71 -0.93 -21.57
N GLY A 47 -2.85 -1.66 -22.67
CA GLY A 47 -3.60 -1.19 -23.85
C GLY A 47 -2.90 -1.52 -25.17
N LYS A 48 -3.57 -1.19 -26.28
CA LYS A 48 -2.97 -1.32 -27.61
C LYS A 48 -2.00 -0.17 -27.82
N THR A 49 -0.79 -0.46 -28.29
CA THR A 49 0.17 0.54 -28.75
C THR A 49 -0.37 1.21 -30.01
N VAL A 50 -1.17 2.26 -29.83
CA VAL A 50 -1.60 3.14 -30.91
C VAL A 50 -0.41 3.99 -31.31
N LYS A 51 -0.22 4.24 -32.61
CA LYS A 51 0.80 5.20 -33.07
C LYS A 51 0.43 6.58 -32.52
N ARG A 52 1.19 7.04 -31.54
CA ARG A 52 1.02 8.34 -30.89
C ARG A 52 1.76 9.42 -31.67
N GLY A 53 1.25 10.66 -31.60
CA GLY A 53 2.00 11.82 -32.08
C GLY A 53 3.24 12.08 -31.21
N PRO A 54 4.23 12.86 -31.70
CA PRO A 54 5.45 13.15 -30.95
C PRO A 54 5.21 13.85 -29.61
N VAL A 55 4.16 14.67 -29.52
CA VAL A 55 3.79 15.40 -28.29
C VAL A 55 3.19 14.44 -27.25
N GLU A 56 2.33 13.51 -27.68
CA GLU A 56 1.69 12.53 -26.79
C GLU A 56 2.72 11.55 -26.22
N GLU A 57 3.66 11.10 -27.05
CA GLU A 57 4.74 10.22 -26.61
C GLU A 57 5.64 10.92 -25.58
N SER A 58 5.95 12.21 -25.80
CA SER A 58 6.71 13.01 -24.84
C SER A 58 5.98 13.15 -23.49
N ARG A 59 4.65 13.37 -23.50
CA ARG A 59 3.86 13.43 -22.27
C ARG A 59 3.80 12.09 -21.55
N ARG A 60 3.61 10.99 -22.28
CA ARG A 60 3.62 9.63 -21.73
C ARG A 60 4.95 9.34 -21.02
N ALA A 61 6.07 9.65 -21.66
CA ALA A 61 7.40 9.44 -21.07
C ALA A 61 7.60 10.24 -19.78
N ILE A 62 7.03 11.44 -19.68
CA ILE A 62 7.06 12.25 -18.46
C ILE A 62 6.21 11.59 -17.36
N GLU A 63 5.00 11.13 -17.67
CA GLU A 63 4.13 10.43 -16.72
C GLU A 63 4.80 9.17 -16.16
N GLU A 64 5.34 8.33 -17.05
CA GLU A 64 6.03 7.10 -16.70
C GLU A 64 7.24 7.38 -15.79
N ARG A 65 8.04 8.39 -16.14
CA ARG A 65 9.18 8.82 -15.31
C ARG A 65 8.73 9.29 -13.92
N MET A 66 7.70 10.14 -13.85
CA MET A 66 7.19 10.64 -12.57
C MET A 66 6.68 9.51 -11.67
N LEU A 67 5.98 8.53 -12.26
CA LEU A 67 5.51 7.35 -11.53
C LEU A 67 6.68 6.50 -11.03
N SER A 68 7.68 6.25 -11.88
CA SER A 68 8.89 5.49 -11.50
C SER A 68 9.62 6.19 -10.35
N GLU A 69 9.89 7.50 -10.47
CA GLU A 69 10.56 8.28 -9.42
C GLU A 69 9.79 8.26 -8.10
N MET A 70 8.45 8.33 -8.16
CA MET A 70 7.60 8.25 -6.98
C MET A 70 7.69 6.88 -6.30
N LEU A 71 7.67 5.79 -7.09
CA LEU A 71 7.78 4.42 -6.59
C LEU A 71 9.15 4.16 -5.96
N ASP A 72 10.22 4.56 -6.64
CA ASP A 72 11.61 4.40 -6.16
C ASP A 72 11.87 5.15 -4.86
N THR A 73 11.26 6.34 -4.69
CA THR A 73 11.41 7.14 -3.47
C THR A 73 10.56 6.57 -2.32
N SER A 74 9.53 5.79 -2.63
CA SER A 74 8.58 5.30 -1.64
C SER A 74 9.05 4.01 -0.98
N SER A 75 9.07 4.00 0.35
CA SER A 75 9.37 2.79 1.13
C SER A 75 8.08 2.01 1.37
N LEU A 76 7.71 1.15 0.42
CA LEU A 76 6.47 0.38 0.45
C LEU A 76 6.62 -0.92 1.25
N LEU A 77 5.72 -1.12 2.21
CA LEU A 77 5.66 -2.31 3.06
C LEU A 77 4.33 -3.02 2.90
N PHE A 78 4.34 -4.35 2.93
CA PHE A 78 3.15 -5.18 2.83
C PHE A 78 3.34 -6.51 3.55
N SER A 79 2.25 -7.23 3.78
CA SER A 79 2.24 -8.60 4.28
C SER A 79 1.19 -9.40 3.51
N TYR A 80 1.40 -10.72 3.39
CA TYR A 80 0.43 -11.64 2.81
C TYR A 80 -0.52 -12.22 3.86
N ASP A 81 -0.08 -12.23 5.11
CA ASP A 81 -0.74 -12.97 6.19
C ASP A 81 -1.69 -12.08 7.00
N PHE A 82 -1.36 -10.79 7.12
CA PHE A 82 -2.13 -9.84 7.91
C PHE A 82 -2.12 -8.44 7.30
N ASP A 83 -3.01 -7.59 7.79
CA ASP A 83 -3.11 -6.22 7.32
C ASP A 83 -2.13 -5.29 8.06
N VAL A 84 -1.08 -4.84 7.34
CA VAL A 84 -0.06 -3.90 7.85
C VAL A 84 -0.57 -2.46 8.02
N THR A 85 -1.74 -2.13 7.48
CA THR A 85 -2.29 -0.77 7.52
C THR A 85 -2.85 -0.41 8.91
N HIS A 86 -3.21 -1.41 9.73
CA HIS A 86 -3.80 -1.23 11.06
C HIS A 86 -2.82 -1.43 12.22
N THR A 87 -3.04 -0.74 13.34
CA THR A 87 -2.29 -1.01 14.57
C THR A 87 -2.68 -2.38 15.10
N GLN A 88 -1.77 -3.03 15.84
CA GLN A 88 -2.05 -4.34 16.44
C GLN A 88 -3.23 -4.30 17.42
N GLN A 89 -3.38 -3.21 18.18
CA GLN A 89 -4.56 -2.99 19.02
C GLN A 89 -5.84 -2.99 18.18
N ARG A 90 -5.85 -2.26 17.06
CA ARG A 90 -7.03 -2.16 16.21
C ARG A 90 -7.37 -3.47 15.51
N LEU A 91 -6.36 -4.20 15.03
CA LEU A 91 -6.54 -5.54 14.48
C LEU A 91 -7.20 -6.48 15.52
N SER A 92 -6.76 -6.43 16.78
CA SER A 92 -7.35 -7.23 17.84
C SER A 92 -8.81 -6.84 18.14
N ASP A 93 -9.16 -5.56 18.03
CA ASP A 93 -10.54 -5.11 18.25
C ASP A 93 -11.44 -5.48 17.08
N LEU A 94 -10.94 -5.40 15.84
CA LEU A 94 -11.68 -5.86 14.65
C LEU A 94 -11.94 -7.37 14.71
N ASP A 95 -10.96 -8.16 15.13
CA ASP A 95 -11.08 -9.63 15.28
C ASP A 95 -12.19 -10.02 16.27
N LYS A 96 -12.33 -9.28 17.38
CA LYS A 96 -13.44 -9.46 18.35
C LYS A 96 -14.82 -9.15 17.77
N HIS A 97 -14.87 -8.35 16.70
CA HIS A 97 -16.09 -7.94 16.01
C HIS A 97 -16.31 -8.69 14.69
N ILE A 98 -15.46 -9.65 14.35
CA ILE A 98 -15.75 -10.60 13.27
C ILE A 98 -16.93 -11.45 13.75
N SER A 99 -18.10 -11.10 13.24
CA SER A 99 -19.27 -11.97 13.18
C SER A 99 -18.82 -13.37 12.78
N SER A 100 -19.08 -14.36 13.63
CA SER A 100 -18.89 -15.78 13.31
C SER A 100 -19.88 -16.30 12.26
N ASP A 101 -20.47 -15.38 11.47
CA ASP A 101 -21.42 -15.65 10.42
C ASP A 101 -20.65 -15.90 9.11
N PRO A 102 -20.67 -17.13 8.57
CA PRO A 102 -19.94 -17.50 7.36
C PRO A 102 -20.39 -16.76 6.09
N ASP A 103 -21.57 -16.12 6.12
CA ASP A 103 -22.16 -15.41 4.98
C ASP A 103 -21.93 -13.89 5.00
N ASP A 104 -21.26 -13.38 6.04
CA ASP A 104 -20.83 -11.98 6.11
C ASP A 104 -19.64 -11.74 5.19
N ARG A 105 -19.97 -11.51 3.91
CA ARG A 105 -19.02 -11.17 2.85
C ARG A 105 -18.59 -9.70 2.87
N SER A 106 -18.84 -8.94 3.95
CA SER A 106 -18.31 -7.58 4.02
C SER A 106 -16.81 -7.66 3.86
N GLY A 107 -16.32 -7.20 2.70
CA GLY A 107 -14.92 -7.33 2.34
C GLY A 107 -14.09 -6.68 3.44
N LEU A 108 -12.88 -7.17 3.68
CA LEU A 108 -11.93 -6.53 4.61
C LEU A 108 -11.88 -5.00 4.42
N TRP A 109 -12.09 -4.56 3.17
CA TRP A 109 -12.20 -3.17 2.71
C TRP A 109 -13.42 -2.37 3.19
N GLU A 110 -14.61 -2.99 3.29
CA GLU A 110 -15.86 -2.30 3.71
C GLU A 110 -15.89 -1.99 5.21
N ARG A 111 -15.06 -2.68 5.99
CA ARG A 111 -14.92 -2.48 7.44
C ARG A 111 -13.88 -1.41 7.79
N PHE A 112 -13.16 -0.88 6.80
CA PHE A 112 -12.20 0.19 7.02
C PHE A 112 -12.91 1.54 7.11
N THR A 113 -12.74 2.20 8.24
CA THR A 113 -13.07 3.62 8.40
C THR A 113 -12.29 4.44 7.37
N GLU A 114 -12.83 5.55 6.90
CA GLU A 114 -12.11 6.48 6.01
C GLU A 114 -10.72 6.88 6.53
N ARG A 115 -10.56 6.97 7.86
CA ARG A 115 -9.29 7.24 8.53
C ARG A 115 -8.29 6.09 8.38
N GLU A 116 -8.76 4.87 8.32
CA GLU A 116 -7.94 3.66 8.23
C GLU A 116 -7.43 3.45 6.80
N LEU A 117 -8.29 3.73 5.83
CA LEU A 117 -7.94 3.84 4.41
C LEU A 117 -6.87 4.92 4.14
N SER A 118 -6.63 5.84 5.07
CA SER A 118 -5.60 6.89 4.94
C SER A 118 -4.16 6.36 5.04
N TYR A 119 -3.96 5.14 5.52
CA TYR A 119 -2.66 4.47 5.56
C TYR A 119 -2.43 3.50 4.39
N VAL A 120 -3.48 3.15 3.65
CA VAL A 120 -3.39 2.36 2.41
C VAL A 120 -2.86 3.26 1.29
N TRP A 121 -1.58 3.17 1.00
CA TRP A 121 -0.91 4.08 0.07
C TRP A 121 -1.39 3.88 -1.37
N ASN A 122 -1.64 2.65 -1.79
CA ASN A 122 -2.10 2.30 -3.14
C ASN A 122 -3.63 2.25 -3.28
N LYS A 123 -4.40 2.85 -2.37
CA LYS A 123 -5.86 2.77 -2.39
C LYS A 123 -6.45 3.16 -3.76
N THR A 124 -6.07 4.31 -4.28
CA THR A 124 -6.63 4.84 -5.53
C THR A 124 -6.38 3.92 -6.73
N ILE A 125 -5.20 3.28 -6.79
CA ILE A 125 -4.87 2.36 -7.89
C ILE A 125 -5.45 0.95 -7.65
N LEU A 126 -5.93 0.65 -6.45
CA LEU A 126 -6.67 -0.56 -6.12
C LEU A 126 -8.17 -0.47 -6.43
N GLU A 127 -8.74 0.73 -6.61
CA GLU A 127 -10.17 0.94 -6.92
C GLU A 127 -10.69 0.02 -8.04
N PRO A 128 -9.98 -0.19 -9.18
CA PRO A 128 -10.44 -1.10 -10.22
C PRO A 128 -10.60 -2.56 -9.77
N PHE A 129 -9.91 -2.97 -8.70
CA PHE A 129 -9.95 -4.31 -8.14
C PHE A 129 -10.93 -4.46 -6.98
N GLU A 130 -11.55 -3.39 -6.48
CA GLU A 130 -12.50 -3.45 -5.35
C GLU A 130 -13.67 -4.40 -5.64
N SER A 131 -14.16 -4.40 -6.88
CA SER A 131 -15.25 -5.30 -7.33
C SER A 131 -14.90 -6.80 -7.27
N VAL A 132 -13.60 -7.13 -7.32
CA VAL A 132 -13.09 -8.51 -7.26
C VAL A 132 -12.85 -8.94 -5.81
N GLY A 133 -12.83 -8.00 -4.87
CA GLY A 133 -12.54 -8.23 -3.46
C GLY A 133 -11.05 -8.49 -3.18
N PRO A 134 -10.69 -8.70 -1.90
CA PRO A 134 -9.32 -8.98 -1.51
C PRO A 134 -8.89 -10.34 -2.08
N THR A 135 -8.00 -10.31 -3.06
CA THR A 135 -7.31 -11.51 -3.56
C THR A 135 -5.92 -11.62 -2.92
N ARG A 136 -5.33 -12.81 -2.94
CA ARG A 136 -3.93 -13.03 -2.49
C ARG A 136 -2.89 -12.19 -3.28
N ILE A 137 -3.29 -11.65 -4.42
CA ILE A 137 -2.42 -10.93 -5.36
C ILE A 137 -2.58 -9.41 -5.22
N THR A 138 -3.75 -8.92 -4.83
CA THR A 138 -4.01 -7.49 -4.58
C THR A 138 -3.58 -7.12 -3.18
N LEU A 139 -2.44 -6.45 -3.06
CA LEU A 139 -1.81 -6.19 -1.76
C LEU A 139 -2.04 -4.73 -1.34
N PRO A 140 -2.74 -4.44 -0.22
CA PRO A 140 -2.64 -3.14 0.43
C PRO A 140 -1.19 -2.90 0.84
N VAL A 141 -0.64 -1.75 0.46
CA VAL A 141 0.71 -1.36 0.88
C VAL A 141 0.68 -0.09 1.71
N VAL A 142 1.61 0.00 2.65
CA VAL A 142 1.83 1.19 3.46
C VAL A 142 3.17 1.82 3.08
N CYS A 143 3.21 3.14 2.96
CA CYS A 143 4.48 3.86 2.85
C CYS A 143 5.01 4.11 4.26
N GLY A 144 6.19 3.59 4.60
CA GLY A 144 6.65 3.66 5.99
C GLY A 144 8.02 3.05 6.24
N PHE A 145 8.30 2.74 7.50
CA PHE A 145 9.54 2.12 7.94
C PHE A 145 9.24 0.91 8.80
N VAL A 146 10.06 -0.12 8.69
CA VAL A 146 10.03 -1.28 9.57
C VAL A 146 11.46 -1.65 9.92
N GLN A 147 11.70 -1.95 11.20
CA GLN A 147 12.94 -2.50 11.70
C GLN A 147 12.65 -3.42 12.87
N GLN A 148 13.42 -4.50 12.96
CA GLN A 148 13.37 -5.45 14.06
C GLN A 148 14.77 -5.61 14.64
N VAL A 149 14.87 -5.60 15.97
CA VAL A 149 16.13 -5.79 16.71
C VAL A 149 15.93 -6.80 17.83
N SER A 150 16.90 -7.70 18.01
CA SER A 150 16.91 -8.64 19.13
C SER A 150 17.66 -8.00 20.31
N VAL A 151 17.04 -8.03 21.48
CA VAL A 151 17.55 -7.43 22.72
C VAL A 151 17.64 -8.51 23.78
N VAL A 152 18.79 -8.60 24.45
CA VAL A 152 18.96 -9.51 25.60
C VAL A 152 18.39 -8.83 26.84
N VAL A 153 17.47 -9.51 27.51
CA VAL A 153 16.84 -9.08 28.77
C VAL A 153 17.15 -10.12 29.86
N PRO A 154 17.02 -9.79 31.16
CA PRO A 154 17.37 -10.73 32.24
C PRO A 154 16.63 -12.08 32.18
N THR A 155 15.44 -12.11 31.57
CA THR A 155 14.59 -13.30 31.42
C THR A 155 14.79 -14.06 30.11
N GLY A 156 15.68 -13.61 29.21
CA GLY A 156 15.94 -14.25 27.92
C GLY A 156 16.24 -13.28 26.78
N THR A 157 15.77 -13.59 25.57
CA THR A 157 15.88 -12.71 24.41
C THR A 157 14.51 -12.18 24.04
N ALA A 158 14.40 -10.86 23.92
CA ALA A 158 13.21 -10.17 23.44
C ALA A 158 13.46 -9.65 22.02
N VAL A 159 12.41 -9.56 21.22
CA VAL A 159 12.43 -8.97 19.88
C VAL A 159 11.65 -7.67 19.93
N LEU A 160 12.30 -6.57 19.58
CA LEU A 160 11.69 -5.26 19.45
C LEU A 160 11.47 -4.93 17.98
N SER A 161 10.22 -4.75 17.58
CA SER A 161 9.85 -4.37 16.22
C SER A 161 9.22 -2.97 16.22
N LEU A 162 9.73 -2.09 15.36
CA LEU A 162 9.20 -0.75 15.15
C LEU A 162 8.64 -0.65 13.73
N ILE A 163 7.37 -0.28 13.62
CA ILE A 163 6.70 -0.01 12.34
C ILE A 163 6.17 1.41 12.35
N SER A 164 6.58 2.22 11.38
CA SER A 164 6.01 3.54 11.11
C SER A 164 5.23 3.51 9.80
N ARG A 165 4.17 4.32 9.72
CA ARG A 165 3.30 4.42 8.53
C ARG A 165 3.00 5.88 8.27
N ARG A 166 3.06 6.27 7.00
CA ARG A 166 2.76 7.61 6.52
C ARG A 166 1.35 7.66 5.97
N ASN A 167 0.57 8.62 6.44
CA ASN A 167 -0.76 8.90 5.92
C ASN A 167 -0.66 9.56 4.52
N TRP A 168 -1.39 9.05 3.53
CA TRP A 168 -1.38 9.59 2.16
C TRP A 168 -2.16 10.91 2.01
N ARG A 169 -3.16 11.18 2.87
CA ARG A 169 -4.01 12.40 2.81
C ARG A 169 -3.23 13.70 3.07
N ARG A 170 -1.94 13.64 3.39
CA ARG A 170 -1.04 14.80 3.51
C ARG A 170 -0.77 15.56 2.20
N ALA A 171 -1.40 15.19 1.08
CA ALA A 171 -1.28 15.83 -0.23
C ALA A 171 -2.37 16.91 -0.51
N GLY A 172 -2.82 17.64 0.52
CA GLY A 172 -3.91 18.62 0.41
C GLY A 172 -3.75 19.64 -0.74
N TYR A 173 -4.88 20.20 -1.20
CA TYR A 173 -5.04 21.06 -2.38
C TYR A 173 -4.18 22.34 -2.44
N ARG A 174 -3.53 22.71 -1.33
CA ARG A 174 -2.56 23.80 -1.26
C ARG A 174 -1.40 23.30 -0.42
N TYR A 175 -0.20 23.38 -1.00
CA TYR A 175 1.09 22.98 -0.47
C TYR A 175 1.51 23.67 0.85
N MET A 176 0.70 23.56 1.90
CA MET A 176 1.06 23.95 3.26
C MET A 176 0.64 22.83 4.22
N SER A 177 1.64 22.02 4.57
CA SER A 177 1.55 20.80 5.36
C SER A 177 1.29 21.02 6.87
N ARG A 178 0.51 22.04 7.23
CA ARG A 178 0.22 22.39 8.64
C ARG A 178 -1.21 22.85 8.79
N GLY A 179 -1.97 22.19 9.65
CA GLY A 179 -3.37 22.51 9.95
C GLY A 179 -4.28 21.30 9.87
N VAL A 180 -5.56 21.55 10.12
CA VAL A 180 -6.63 20.56 10.02
C VAL A 180 -7.52 20.99 8.87
N ASP A 181 -7.90 20.05 8.00
CA ASP A 181 -8.84 20.34 6.91
C ASP A 181 -10.29 20.44 7.42
N GLU A 182 -11.21 20.81 6.53
CA GLU A 182 -12.64 20.96 6.85
C GLU A 182 -13.28 19.63 7.32
N SER A 183 -12.68 18.49 7.01
CA SER A 183 -13.11 17.16 7.44
C SER A 183 -12.52 16.72 8.79
N GLY A 184 -11.69 17.56 9.42
CA GLY A 184 -11.02 17.24 10.69
C GLY A 184 -9.74 16.41 10.51
N ALA A 185 -9.25 16.22 9.29
CA ALA A 185 -8.00 15.51 9.05
C ALA A 185 -6.81 16.46 9.26
N ALA A 186 -5.96 16.13 10.24
CA ALA A 186 -4.76 16.88 10.55
C ALA A 186 -3.59 16.51 9.62
N SER A 187 -2.88 17.53 9.15
CA SER A 187 -1.70 17.43 8.29
C SER A 187 -0.39 17.23 9.02
#